data_AF-Q9S0V0-F1
#
_entry.id   AF-Q9S0V0-F1
#
_cell.length_a   1.000
_cell.length_b   1.000
_cell.length_c   1.000
_cell.angle_alpha   90.00
_cell.angle_beta   90.00
_cell.angle_gamma   90.00
#
_symmetry.space_group_name_H-M   'P 1'
#
loop_
_entity.id
_entity.type
_entity.pdbx_description
1 polymer ?
#
loop_
_entity_poly.entity_id
_entity_poly.type
_entity_poly.pdbx_seq_one_letter_code
_entity_poly.pdbx_strand_id
1 'polypeptide(L)'
;FLDGFWVVMSGAYYFRHIVPLFFVLYLIVSFSLFFATGDYIYLSFLFFYFLISILFSIRDGRSFIGRVFLPFIFLSYHISYGCGSLLSFLKRYFK
;
A
#
# COMPACT_ATOMS: atom_id res chain seq x y z
N PHE A 1 3.59 10.60 0.44
CA PHE A 1 4.51 10.70 -0.70
C PHE A 1 5.92 11.08 -0.27
N LEU A 2 6.13 12.24 0.38
CA LEU A 2 7.46 12.70 0.81
C LEU A 2 8.19 11.68 1.70
N ASP A 3 7.51 11.08 2.67
CA ASP A 3 8.14 10.12 3.59
C ASP A 3 8.68 8.87 2.86
N GLY A 4 7.88 8.26 1.98
CA GLY A 4 8.32 7.12 1.19
C GLY A 4 9.46 7.46 0.26
N PHE A 5 9.42 8.65 -0.34
CA PHE A 5 10.50 9.14 -1.20
C PHE A 5 11.82 9.29 -0.44
N TRP A 6 11.81 9.97 0.70
CA TRP A 6 13.04 10.26 1.45
C TRP A 6 13.61 9.03 2.16
N VAL A 7 12.78 8.07 2.57
CA VAL A 7 13.28 6.84 3.20
C VAL A 7 14.09 5.97 2.24
N VAL A 8 13.65 5.84 0.98
CA VAL A 8 14.43 5.12 -0.04
C VAL A 8 15.70 5.88 -0.42
N MET A 9 15.64 7.22 -0.48
CA MET A 9 16.81 8.05 -0.78
C MET A 9 17.86 8.04 0.34
N SER A 10 17.43 7.98 1.60
CA SER A 10 18.33 7.94 2.77
C SER A 10 18.90 6.55 3.05
N GLY A 11 18.36 5.49 2.43
CA GLY A 11 18.80 4.11 2.66
C GLY A 11 18.29 3.50 3.99
N ALA A 12 17.35 4.15 4.67
CA ALA A 12 16.80 3.69 5.94
C ALA A 12 15.73 2.59 5.75
N TYR A 13 16.13 1.41 5.26
CA TYR A 13 15.21 0.33 4.94
C TYR A 13 14.78 -0.45 6.20
N TYR A 14 13.57 -0.19 6.68
CA TYR A 14 12.88 -1.03 7.66
C TYR A 14 11.71 -1.74 6.99
N PHE A 15 11.30 -2.89 7.52
CA PHE A 15 10.20 -3.68 6.97
C PHE A 15 8.92 -2.86 6.75
N ARG A 16 8.57 -1.99 7.72
CA ARG A 16 7.43 -1.05 7.63
C ARG A 16 7.47 -0.07 6.45
N HIS A 17 8.64 0.16 5.86
CA HIS A 17 8.85 1.04 4.71
C HIS A 17 8.88 0.26 3.39
N ILE A 18 9.17 -1.03 3.45
CA ILE A 18 9.23 -1.95 2.31
C ILE A 18 7.82 -2.43 1.94
N VAL A 19 6.98 -2.74 2.93
CA VAL A 19 5.61 -3.24 2.71
C VAL A 19 4.78 -2.32 1.81
N PRO A 20 4.74 -0.98 2.00
CA PRO A 20 3.97 -0.10 1.11
C PRO A 20 4.45 -0.12 -0.35
N LEU A 21 5.76 -0.26 -0.59
CA LEU A 21 6.31 -0.35 -1.95
C LEU A 21 5.80 -1.62 -2.65
N PHE A 22 5.93 -2.78 -2.00
CA PHE A 22 5.44 -4.04 -2.55
C PHE A 22 3.92 -4.05 -2.70
N PHE A 23 3.19 -3.39 -1.80
CA PHE A 23 1.75 -3.23 -1.94
C PHE A 23 1.39 -2.47 -3.23
N VAL A 24 2.07 -1.37 -3.55
CA VAL A 24 1.84 -0.62 -4.80
C VAL A 24 2.23 -1.44 -6.03
N LEU A 25 3.37 -2.15 -6.00
CA LEU A 25 3.76 -3.05 -7.09
C LEU A 25 2.72 -4.17 -7.31
N TYR A 26 2.22 -4.76 -6.22
CA TYR A 26 1.13 -5.72 -6.25
C TYR A 26 -0.12 -5.14 -6.93
N LEU A 27 -0.54 -3.92 -6.56
CA LEU A 27 -1.71 -3.28 -7.18
C LEU A 27 -1.50 -3.10 -8.68
N ILE A 28 -0.34 -2.59 -9.12
CA ILE A 28 -0.04 -2.39 -10.54
C ILE A 28 -0.18 -3.70 -11.31
N VAL A 29 0.54 -4.75 -10.87
CA VAL A 29 0.54 -6.06 -11.55
C VAL A 29 -0.85 -6.69 -11.54
N SER A 30 -1.52 -6.68 -10.38
CA SER A 30 -2.81 -7.35 -10.22
C SER A 30 -3.93 -6.68 -11.02
N PHE A 31 -3.97 -5.34 -11.05
CA PHE A 31 -4.93 -4.64 -11.90
C PHE A 31 -4.62 -4.86 -13.38
N SER A 32 -3.35 -4.84 -13.80
CA SER A 32 -2.99 -5.15 -15.19
C SER A 32 -3.45 -6.54 -15.60
N LEU A 33 -3.24 -7.57 -14.76
CA LEU A 33 -3.67 -8.94 -15.04
C LEU A 33 -5.21 -9.08 -15.00
N PHE A 34 -5.88 -8.43 -14.04
CA PHE A 34 -7.33 -8.39 -13.97
C PHE A 34 -7.94 -7.79 -15.25
N PHE A 35 -7.43 -6.65 -15.72
CA PHE A 35 -7.93 -6.04 -16.97
C PHE A 35 -7.59 -6.86 -18.22
N ALA A 36 -6.48 -7.61 -18.22
CA ALA A 36 -6.09 -8.45 -19.34
C ALA A 36 -6.89 -9.76 -19.45
N THR A 37 -7.29 -10.34 -18.32
CA THR A 37 -7.90 -11.69 -18.25
C THR A 37 -9.35 -11.70 -17.79
N GLY A 38 -9.80 -10.67 -17.08
CA GLY A 38 -11.09 -10.63 -16.39
C GLY A 38 -11.17 -11.50 -15.12
N ASP A 39 -10.08 -12.16 -14.72
CA ASP A 39 -10.10 -13.08 -13.58
C ASP A 39 -9.95 -12.34 -12.25
N TYR A 40 -10.94 -12.50 -11.37
CA TYR A 40 -10.97 -11.87 -10.05
C TYR A 40 -9.93 -12.45 -9.08
N ILE A 41 -9.30 -13.59 -9.39
CA ILE A 41 -8.26 -14.19 -8.53
C ILE A 41 -7.11 -13.23 -8.23
N TYR A 42 -6.77 -12.34 -9.17
CA TYR A 42 -5.71 -11.34 -9.01
C TYR A 42 -6.06 -10.28 -7.94
N LEU A 43 -7.34 -10.09 -7.63
CA LEU A 43 -7.82 -9.17 -6.60
C LEU A 43 -8.00 -9.83 -5.23
N SER A 44 -7.76 -11.14 -5.11
CA SER A 44 -7.96 -11.90 -3.85
C SER A 44 -7.12 -11.34 -2.69
N PHE A 45 -5.87 -10.98 -2.94
CA PHE A 45 -5.00 -10.42 -1.90
C PHE A 45 -5.48 -9.03 -1.45
N LEU A 46 -6.01 -8.20 -2.35
CA LEU A 46 -6.63 -6.92 -1.99
C LEU A 46 -7.85 -7.12 -1.07
N PHE A 47 -8.64 -8.15 -1.32
CA PHE A 47 -9.76 -8.52 -0.45
C PHE A 47 -9.27 -8.91 0.95
N PHE A 48 -8.27 -9.78 1.07
CA PHE A 48 -7.70 -10.16 2.37
C PHE A 48 -7.05 -8.98 3.09
N TYR A 49 -6.33 -8.13 2.37
CA TYR A 49 -5.78 -6.89 2.91
C TYR A 49 -6.86 -6.01 3.52
N PHE A 50 -7.99 -5.83 2.82
CA PHE A 50 -9.10 -5.03 3.30
C PHE A 50 -9.77 -5.66 4.53
N LEU A 51 -9.96 -6.99 4.53
CA LEU A 51 -10.51 -7.72 5.67
C LEU A 51 -9.63 -7.54 6.92
N ILE A 52 -8.32 -7.72 6.78
CA ILE A 52 -7.35 -7.50 7.87
C ILE A 52 -7.41 -6.04 8.36
N SER A 53 -7.49 -5.08 7.44
CA SER A 53 -7.60 -3.65 7.78
C SER A 53 -8.87 -3.36 8.58
N ILE A 54 -10.00 -3.99 8.25
CA ILE A 54 -11.24 -3.90 9.03
C ILE A 54 -11.05 -4.49 10.42
N LEU A 55 -10.46 -5.69 10.53
CA LEU A 55 -10.24 -6.34 11.82
C LEU A 55 -9.40 -5.48 12.77
N PHE A 56 -8.29 -4.92 12.27
CA PHE A 56 -7.46 -4.00 13.05
C PHE A 56 -8.20 -2.70 13.38
N SER A 57 -8.97 -2.18 12.43
CA SER A 57 -9.76 -0.98 12.65
C SER A 57 -10.77 -1.16 13.79
N ILE A 58 -11.48 -2.29 13.83
CA ILE A 58 -12.43 -2.61 14.90
C ILE A 58 -11.70 -2.74 16.25
N ARG A 59 -10.53 -3.41 16.26
CA ARG A 59 -9.75 -3.67 17.48
C ARG A 59 -9.15 -2.39 18.08
N ASP A 60 -8.52 -1.58 17.24
CA ASP A 60 -7.68 -0.45 17.68
C ASP A 60 -8.39 0.91 17.55
N GLY A 61 -9.53 0.97 16.85
CA GLY A 61 -10.32 2.18 16.66
C GLY A 61 -11.03 2.65 17.92
N ARG A 62 -10.69 3.87 18.36
CA ARG A 62 -11.21 4.51 19.59
C ARG A 62 -12.64 5.05 19.49
N SER A 63 -13.12 5.33 18.27
CA SER A 63 -14.46 5.87 18.02
C SER A 63 -15.12 5.16 16.84
N PHE A 64 -16.45 5.22 16.73
CA PHE A 64 -17.17 4.64 15.58
C PHE A 64 -16.66 5.20 14.25
N ILE A 65 -16.50 6.52 14.16
CA ILE A 65 -15.93 7.20 13.01
C ILE A 65 -14.52 6.66 12.72
N GLY A 66 -13.66 6.54 13.74
CA GLY A 66 -12.33 5.96 13.60
C GLY A 66 -12.38 4.55 13.00
N ARG A 67 -13.27 3.69 13.50
CA ARG A 67 -13.43 2.31 13.01
C ARG A 67 -13.87 2.23 11.55
N VAL A 68 -14.64 3.21 11.07
CA VAL A 68 -15.08 3.27 9.68
C VAL A 68 -13.99 3.81 8.76
N PHE A 69 -13.26 4.85 9.19
CA PHE A 69 -12.28 5.53 8.33
C PHE A 69 -10.87 4.94 8.36
N LEU A 70 -10.48 4.24 9.44
CA LEU A 70 -9.15 3.66 9.58
C LEU A 70 -8.72 2.74 8.42
N PRO A 71 -9.58 1.85 7.85
CA PRO A 71 -9.19 1.03 6.70
C PRO A 71 -8.83 1.88 5.48
N PHE A 72 -9.58 2.96 5.23
CA PHE A 72 -9.31 3.89 4.12
C PHE A 72 -8.07 4.74 4.36
N ILE A 73 -7.84 5.16 5.60
CA ILE A 73 -6.62 5.87 6.00
C ILE A 73 -5.41 4.94 5.80
N PHE A 74 -5.51 3.68 6.23
CA PHE A 74 -4.44 2.69 6.10
C PHE A 74 -4.10 2.42 4.62
N LEU A 75 -5.11 2.24 3.78
CA LEU A 75 -4.96 2.16 2.32
C LEU A 75 -4.28 3.41 1.74
N SER A 76 -4.75 4.60 2.13
CA SER A 76 -4.18 5.87 1.66
C SER A 76 -2.70 6.00 2.03
N TYR A 77 -2.32 5.56 3.24
CA TYR A 77 -0.92 5.52 3.65
C TYR A 77 -0.10 4.54 2.82
N HIS A 78 -0.59 3.32 2.58
CA HIS A 78 0.13 2.33 1.76
C HIS A 78 0.37 2.84 0.33
N ILE A 79 -0.66 3.43 -0.29
CA ILE A 79 -0.54 3.99 -1.64
C ILE A 79 0.40 5.21 -1.62
N SER A 80 0.16 6.19 -0.75
CA SER A 80 0.94 7.43 -0.70
C SER A 80 2.41 7.18 -0.37
N TYR A 81 2.69 6.23 0.52
CA TYR A 81 4.05 5.86 0.90
C TYR A 81 4.72 4.98 -0.17
N GLY A 82 4.01 3.97 -0.68
CA GLY A 82 4.52 3.07 -1.71
C GLY A 82 4.84 3.80 -3.01
N CYS A 83 3.96 4.70 -3.47
CA CYS A 83 4.21 5.52 -4.65
C CYS A 83 5.41 6.47 -4.46
N GLY A 84 5.58 7.06 -3.28
CA GLY A 84 6.77 7.85 -2.97
C GLY A 84 8.05 7.01 -3.03
N SER A 85 8.00 5.79 -2.51
CA SER A 85 9.10 4.82 -2.53
C SER A 85 9.41 4.35 -3.96
N LEU A 86 8.39 4.15 -4.79
CA LEU A 86 8.55 3.79 -6.20
C LEU A 86 9.19 4.94 -6.99
N LEU A 87 8.71 6.17 -6.80
CA LEU A 87 9.26 7.36 -7.47
C LEU A 87 10.74 7.59 -7.14
N SER A 88 11.11 7.46 -5.87
CA SER A 88 12.52 7.58 -5.44
C SER A 88 13.38 6.44 -5.99
N PHE A 89 12.86 5.21 -6.02
CA PHE A 89 13.56 4.08 -6.65
C PHE A 89 13.81 4.37 -8.14
N LEU A 90 12.78 4.76 -8.90
CA LEU A 90 12.92 5.12 -10.32
C LEU A 90 13.95 6.25 -10.51
N LYS A 91 13.87 7.32 -9.72
CA LYS A 91 14.82 8.44 -9.79
C LYS A 91 16.27 8.04 -9.45
N ARG A 92 16.45 7.10 -8.53
CA ARG A 92 17.78 6.64 -8.09
C ARG A 92 18.47 5.76 -9.13
N TYR A 93 17.72 4.92 -9.84
CA TYR A 93 18.28 3.91 -10.74
C TYR A 93 18.13 4.21 -12.24
N PHE A 94 17.13 4.99 -12.65
CA PHE A 94 16.81 5.28 -14.05
C PHE A 94 16.97 6.76 -14.44
N LYS A 95 17.77 7.50 -13.64
CA LYS A 95 18.03 8.95 -13.70
C LYS A 95 17.74 9.63 -15.04
#